data_AF-A0A3M9Y334-F1
#
_entry.id   AF-A0A3M9Y334-F1
#
_cell.length_a   1.000
_cell.length_b   1.000
_cell.length_c   1.000
_cell.angle_alpha   90.00
_cell.angle_beta   90.00
_cell.angle_gamma   90.00
#
_symmetry.space_group_name_H-M   'P 1'
#
loop_
_entity.id
_entity.type
_entity.pdbx_description
1 polymer ?
#
loop_
_entity_poly.entity_id
_entity_poly.type
_entity_poly.pdbx_seq_one_letter_code
_entity_poly.pdbx_strand_id
1 'polypeptide(L)'
;MKDYLQRIYPLVPVVHRPTFKAELASDRDVTDSEFLRLVLSITALTIGLLPSRFDHYRAMATELVDRFPTRSAMIDYCAQMCLRLRSAGHWDHVTHRKWAVCYSLAIGTFQTGQSNHSRMLEVEAAQFARLLGIHRISEYEGLNRIETQLRKKAFWLQFYGYAHSLIHVGRREQLTFLDHYTLRDVNFAALVPLDIEDELITEQTVFDPVTLDPASPMTGDSRPYDRTDRPFTSISAFIAASQVFLTAMQEALFHESCDCSPKRAPEARLGRLQTLLEKLEYMLDDLPAVMRQWVVAEDVHQTRDKFGENVDSPEVAHAQLEITRANLHFTHLWLQNYLLEKIDLILQQQVLDADVTSDTASASAALRANWASREDICRQMLHLLHSIQQVHIEPNGLYLAYKVRDVAVALLNCPFEAHEGPSRRAAEYMRDFTSMLSRLDRSEIMNTASLKSWVDKDRDSAR
;
A
#
# COMPACT_ATOMS: atom_id res chain seq x y z
N MET A 1 15.20 2.74 14.61
CA MET A 1 15.26 3.63 13.42
C MET A 1 15.99 3.03 12.22
N LYS A 2 17.12 2.32 12.39
CA LYS A 2 17.82 1.65 11.27
C LYS A 2 16.90 0.73 10.44
N ASP A 3 16.15 -0.16 11.09
CA ASP A 3 15.22 -1.06 10.38
C ASP A 3 14.09 -0.30 9.65
N TYR A 4 13.63 0.85 10.17
CA TYR A 4 12.69 1.71 9.44
C TYR A 4 13.31 2.20 8.13
N LEU A 5 14.49 2.83 8.19
CA LEU A 5 15.16 3.38 7.00
C LEU A 5 15.50 2.30 5.96
N GLN A 6 15.90 1.11 6.41
CA GLN A 6 16.39 0.05 5.52
C GLN A 6 15.29 -0.84 4.97
N ARG A 7 14.16 -1.02 5.68
CA ARG A 7 13.16 -2.04 5.35
C ARG A 7 11.75 -1.50 5.16
N ILE A 8 11.41 -0.37 5.78
CA ILE A 8 10.02 0.15 5.82
C ILE A 8 9.87 1.41 5.00
N TYR A 9 10.86 2.30 5.03
CA TYR A 9 10.88 3.55 4.28
C TYR A 9 10.50 3.37 2.79
N PRO A 10 10.97 2.34 2.06
CA PRO A 10 10.56 2.13 0.67
C PRO A 10 9.05 1.96 0.46
N LEU A 11 8.33 1.48 1.47
CA LEU A 11 6.87 1.27 1.44
C LEU A 11 6.10 2.43 2.08
N VAL A 12 6.68 3.04 3.13
CA VAL A 12 6.04 4.07 3.96
C VAL A 12 6.97 5.28 4.11
N PRO A 13 7.24 6.04 3.03
CA PRO A 13 8.18 7.17 3.04
C PRO A 13 7.54 8.43 3.64
N VAL A 14 7.29 8.43 4.96
CA VAL A 14 6.60 9.52 5.69
C VAL A 14 7.53 10.64 6.17
N VAL A 15 8.83 10.56 5.87
CA VAL A 15 9.83 11.56 6.25
C VAL A 15 10.76 11.85 5.08
N HIS A 16 11.44 13.00 5.12
CA HIS A 16 12.55 13.28 4.23
C HIS A 16 13.83 12.65 4.81
N ARG A 17 14.43 11.67 4.11
CA ARG A 17 15.53 10.85 4.69
C ARG A 17 16.69 11.69 5.25
N PRO A 18 17.28 12.66 4.51
CA PRO A 18 18.38 13.47 5.02
C PRO A 18 18.00 14.27 6.28
N THR A 19 16.84 14.94 6.25
CA THR A 19 16.36 15.75 7.38
C THR A 19 16.15 14.88 8.61
N PHE A 20 15.48 13.74 8.46
CA PHE A 20 15.22 12.83 9.58
C PHE A 20 16.50 12.24 10.17
N LYS A 21 17.46 11.83 9.32
CA LYS A 21 18.78 11.36 9.76
C LYS A 21 19.54 12.44 10.53
N ALA A 22 19.50 13.69 10.05
CA ALA A 22 20.16 14.82 10.71
C ALA A 22 19.53 15.14 12.08
N GLU A 23 18.20 15.18 12.17
CA GLU A 23 17.48 15.44 13.42
C GLU A 23 17.72 14.33 14.47
N LEU A 24 17.83 13.06 14.05
CA LEU A 24 18.25 11.96 14.94
C LEU A 24 19.70 12.10 15.40
N ALA A 25 20.61 12.48 14.51
CA ALA A 25 22.03 12.63 14.83
C ALA A 25 22.30 13.80 15.79
N SER A 26 21.41 14.79 15.83
CA SER A 26 21.47 15.91 16.75
C SER A 26 20.68 15.70 18.06
N ASP A 27 20.20 14.47 18.33
CA ASP A 27 19.37 14.13 19.50
C ASP A 27 18.18 15.09 19.68
N ARG A 28 17.56 15.50 18.56
CA ARG A 28 16.50 16.52 18.58
C ARG A 28 15.28 16.06 19.39
N ASP A 29 15.09 14.76 19.56
CA ASP A 29 13.97 14.17 20.30
C ASP A 29 14.05 14.42 21.81
N VAL A 30 15.23 14.78 22.32
CA VAL A 30 15.41 15.19 23.73
C VAL A 30 14.77 16.55 24.01
N THR A 31 14.73 17.44 23.02
CA THR A 31 14.33 18.84 23.22
C THR A 31 13.06 19.23 22.47
N ASP A 32 12.73 18.53 21.38
CA ASP A 32 11.56 18.80 20.52
C ASP A 32 10.52 17.69 20.70
N SER A 33 9.46 17.99 21.45
CA SER A 33 8.37 17.05 21.69
C SER A 33 7.64 16.60 20.43
N GLU A 34 7.57 17.41 19.36
CA GLU A 34 6.94 17.00 18.11
C GLU A 34 7.81 16.02 17.34
N PHE A 35 9.13 16.22 17.36
CA PHE A 35 10.07 15.27 16.78
C PHE A 35 10.11 13.95 17.57
N LEU A 36 10.08 13.99 18.91
CA LEU A 36 9.96 12.80 19.74
C LEU A 36 8.70 11.98 19.40
N ARG A 37 7.56 12.65 19.18
CA ARG A 37 6.32 12.00 18.74
C ARG A 37 6.47 11.32 17.39
N LEU A 38 7.17 11.95 16.44
CA LEU A 38 7.50 11.33 15.16
C LEU A 38 8.32 10.05 15.36
N VAL A 39 9.38 10.10 16.17
CA VAL A 39 10.23 8.94 16.49
C VAL A 39 9.41 7.81 17.15
N LEU A 40 8.56 8.13 18.12
CA LEU A 40 7.67 7.16 18.78
C LEU A 40 6.68 6.52 17.81
N SER A 41 6.09 7.31 16.90
CA SER A 41 5.15 6.81 15.89
C SER A 41 5.82 5.90 14.86
N ILE A 42 7.03 6.24 14.41
CA ILE A 42 7.82 5.40 13.50
C ILE A 42 8.30 4.13 14.23
N THR A 43 8.55 4.20 15.54
CA THR A 43 8.84 3.03 16.37
C THR A 43 7.66 2.06 16.37
N ALA A 44 6.45 2.57 16.62
CA ALA A 44 5.22 1.76 16.57
C ALA A 44 4.98 1.13 15.18
N LEU A 45 5.16 1.91 14.11
CA LEU A 45 5.13 1.43 12.73
C LEU A 45 6.12 0.28 12.51
N THR A 46 7.36 0.45 12.99
CA THR A 46 8.43 -0.53 12.81
C THR A 46 8.16 -1.85 13.52
N ILE A 47 7.74 -1.77 14.79
CA ILE A 47 7.37 -2.95 15.59
C ILE A 47 6.17 -3.67 14.98
N GLY A 48 5.20 -2.90 14.47
CA GLY A 48 4.03 -3.44 13.79
C GLY A 48 4.42 -4.26 12.55
N LEU A 49 5.21 -3.67 11.66
CA LEU A 49 5.56 -4.28 10.37
C LEU A 49 6.64 -5.37 10.43
N LEU A 50 7.46 -5.42 11.49
CA LEU A 50 8.55 -6.38 11.61
C LEU A 50 8.39 -7.30 12.84
N PRO A 51 7.37 -8.20 12.85
CA PRO A 51 7.15 -9.12 13.97
C PRO A 51 8.37 -9.98 14.32
N SER A 52 9.13 -10.46 13.32
CA SER A 52 10.32 -11.29 13.53
C SER A 52 11.45 -10.59 14.30
N ARG A 53 11.44 -9.25 14.32
CA ARG A 53 12.46 -8.42 14.96
C ARG A 53 12.08 -8.00 16.37
N PHE A 54 10.87 -8.31 16.83
CA PHE A 54 10.37 -7.81 18.11
C PHE A 54 11.22 -8.26 19.31
N ASP A 55 11.60 -9.53 19.38
CA ASP A 55 12.46 -10.03 20.46
C ASP A 55 13.84 -9.39 20.42
N HIS A 56 14.36 -9.10 19.23
CA HIS A 56 15.61 -8.35 19.07
C HIS A 56 15.48 -6.93 19.63
N TYR A 57 14.36 -6.23 19.39
CA TYR A 57 14.12 -4.90 19.95
C TYR A 57 14.00 -4.93 21.48
N ARG A 58 13.31 -5.91 22.05
CA ARG A 58 13.21 -6.10 23.50
C ARG A 58 14.57 -6.37 24.14
N ALA A 59 15.41 -7.18 23.47
CA ALA A 59 16.74 -7.50 23.97
C ALA A 59 17.73 -6.32 23.93
N MET A 60 17.38 -5.18 23.32
CA MET A 60 18.25 -4.00 23.30
C MET A 60 18.42 -3.35 24.68
N ALA A 61 17.46 -3.52 25.59
CA ALA A 61 17.56 -3.03 26.96
C ALA A 61 16.74 -3.92 27.91
N THR A 62 17.32 -4.27 29.07
CA THR A 62 16.69 -5.18 30.05
C THR A 62 15.31 -4.70 30.49
N GLU A 63 15.12 -3.40 30.66
CA GLU A 63 13.85 -2.78 31.04
C GLU A 63 12.73 -3.02 30.02
N LEU A 64 13.05 -3.17 28.73
CA LEU A 64 12.06 -3.39 27.68
C LEU A 64 11.51 -4.83 27.69
N VAL A 65 12.32 -5.79 28.13
CA VAL A 65 11.90 -7.20 28.24
C VAL A 65 10.74 -7.33 29.21
N ASP A 66 10.87 -6.77 30.40
CA ASP A 66 9.84 -6.88 31.44
C ASP A 66 8.65 -5.96 31.17
N ARG A 67 8.89 -4.80 30.57
CA ARG A 67 7.86 -3.78 30.35
C ARG A 67 6.92 -4.09 29.19
N PHE A 68 7.43 -4.72 28.13
CA PHE A 68 6.69 -4.93 26.89
C PHE A 68 6.66 -6.41 26.51
N PRO A 69 5.74 -7.22 27.08
CA PRO A 69 5.63 -8.63 26.75
C PRO A 69 5.13 -8.90 25.32
N THR A 70 4.39 -7.95 24.72
CA THR A 70 3.77 -8.09 23.39
C THR A 70 4.03 -6.86 22.52
N ARG A 71 3.90 -7.00 21.19
CA ARG A 71 4.06 -5.88 20.25
C ARG A 71 2.97 -4.85 20.47
N SER A 72 1.73 -5.29 20.69
CA SER A 72 0.60 -4.44 21.04
C SER A 72 0.90 -3.58 22.26
N ALA A 73 1.47 -4.13 23.33
CA ALA A 73 1.82 -3.36 24.53
C ALA A 73 2.85 -2.25 24.25
N MET A 74 3.86 -2.53 23.43
CA MET A 74 4.87 -1.52 23.06
C MET A 74 4.29 -0.43 22.14
N ILE A 75 3.47 -0.84 21.18
CA ILE A 75 2.78 0.07 20.25
C ILE A 75 1.79 0.97 21.00
N ASP A 76 1.02 0.43 21.93
CA ASP A 76 0.07 1.18 22.76
C ASP A 76 0.80 2.17 23.65
N TYR A 77 1.97 1.80 24.17
CA TYR A 77 2.81 2.72 24.92
C TYR A 77 3.29 3.89 24.04
N CYS A 78 3.78 3.62 22.83
CA CYS A 78 4.13 4.67 21.87
C CYS A 78 2.93 5.59 21.56
N ALA A 79 1.75 5.03 21.32
CA ALA A 79 0.53 5.80 21.06
C ALA A 79 0.14 6.67 22.27
N GLN A 80 0.16 6.11 23.48
CA GLN A 80 -0.14 6.85 24.71
C GLN A 80 0.88 7.97 24.98
N MET A 81 2.17 7.73 24.74
CA MET A 81 3.19 8.77 24.84
C MET A 81 2.93 9.88 23.82
N CYS A 82 2.61 9.54 22.58
CA CYS A 82 2.26 10.52 21.56
C CYS A 82 1.06 11.40 21.95
N LEU A 83 0.07 10.82 22.63
CA LEU A 83 -1.08 11.57 23.16
C LEU A 83 -0.66 12.52 24.31
N ARG A 84 0.15 12.04 25.27
CA ARG A 84 0.60 12.84 26.43
C ARG A 84 1.52 14.00 26.04
N LEU A 85 2.26 13.85 24.94
CA LEU A 85 3.16 14.88 24.41
C LEU A 85 2.44 15.94 23.55
N ARG A 86 1.10 15.90 23.41
CA ARG A 86 0.34 16.95 22.73
C ARG A 86 0.36 18.23 23.58
N SER A 87 0.82 19.34 22.99
CA SER A 87 0.74 20.67 23.61
C SER A 87 -0.70 21.20 23.63
N ALA A 88 -0.97 22.25 24.43
CA ALA A 88 -2.29 22.88 24.48
C ALA A 88 -2.76 23.38 23.10
N GLY A 89 -1.84 23.95 22.31
CA GLY A 89 -2.10 24.40 20.93
C GLY A 89 -1.91 23.31 19.87
N HIS A 90 -1.97 22.02 20.24
CA HIS A 90 -1.72 20.94 19.29
C HIS A 90 -2.66 20.99 18.08
N TRP A 91 -3.91 21.38 18.27
CA TRP A 91 -4.92 21.42 17.21
C TRP A 91 -4.90 22.72 16.39
N ASP A 92 -4.26 23.77 16.91
CA ASP A 92 -4.21 25.09 16.27
C ASP A 92 -3.18 25.15 15.13
N HIS A 93 -2.26 24.19 15.08
CA HIS A 93 -1.23 24.10 14.05
C HIS A 93 -1.36 22.80 13.25
N VAL A 94 -1.52 22.89 11.95
CA VAL A 94 -1.61 21.74 11.05
C VAL A 94 -0.26 21.54 10.37
N THR A 95 0.35 20.36 10.49
CA THR A 95 1.67 20.07 9.88
C THR A 95 1.72 18.67 9.29
N HIS A 96 2.54 18.47 8.26
CA HIS A 96 2.80 17.14 7.68
C HIS A 96 3.32 16.15 8.73
N ARG A 97 4.12 16.63 9.69
CA ARG A 97 4.63 15.80 10.80
C ARG A 97 3.50 15.21 11.66
N LYS A 98 2.43 15.98 11.94
CA LYS A 98 1.27 15.48 12.69
C LYS A 98 0.49 14.43 11.91
N TRP A 99 0.35 14.63 10.60
CA TRP A 99 -0.18 13.60 9.70
C TRP A 99 0.67 12.31 9.77
N ALA A 100 1.99 12.43 9.61
CA ALA A 100 2.92 11.29 9.63
C ALA A 100 2.86 10.51 10.96
N VAL A 101 2.72 11.20 12.09
CA VAL A 101 2.53 10.58 13.41
C VAL A 101 1.26 9.74 13.46
N CYS A 102 0.12 10.30 13.06
CA CYS A 102 -1.17 9.60 13.10
C CYS A 102 -1.17 8.42 12.12
N TYR A 103 -0.67 8.63 10.90
CA TYR A 103 -0.58 7.60 9.86
C TYR A 103 0.31 6.42 10.29
N SER A 104 1.47 6.70 10.90
CA SER A 104 2.39 5.66 11.38
C SER A 104 1.82 4.84 12.55
N LEU A 105 1.16 5.51 13.51
CA LEU A 105 0.48 4.83 14.61
C LEU A 105 -0.71 3.99 14.11
N ALA A 106 -1.46 4.49 13.13
CA ALA A 106 -2.58 3.79 12.51
C ALA A 106 -2.13 2.46 11.90
N ILE A 107 -1.01 2.46 11.17
CA ILE A 107 -0.44 1.23 10.62
C ILE A 107 0.05 0.33 11.75
N GLY A 108 0.82 0.84 12.72
CA GLY A 108 1.36 0.01 13.80
C GLY A 108 0.28 -0.75 14.56
N THR A 109 -0.80 -0.06 14.96
CA THR A 109 -1.95 -0.68 15.62
C THR A 109 -2.68 -1.67 14.72
N PHE A 110 -2.83 -1.38 13.42
CA PHE A 110 -3.42 -2.31 12.46
C PHE A 110 -2.67 -3.65 12.38
N GLN A 111 -1.33 -3.62 12.38
CA GLN A 111 -0.49 -4.83 12.27
C GLN A 111 -0.60 -5.80 13.45
N THR A 112 -1.18 -5.36 14.58
CA THR A 112 -1.42 -6.21 15.76
C THR A 112 -2.87 -6.65 15.90
N GLY A 113 -3.75 -6.27 14.95
CA GLY A 113 -5.18 -6.59 14.99
C GLY A 113 -6.03 -5.58 15.77
N GLN A 114 -5.47 -4.44 16.19
CA GLN A 114 -6.21 -3.39 16.89
C GLN A 114 -7.04 -2.51 15.93
N SER A 115 -7.98 -3.13 15.22
CA SER A 115 -8.74 -2.48 14.12
C SER A 115 -9.45 -1.20 14.55
N ASN A 116 -9.99 -1.17 15.78
CA ASN A 116 -10.69 -0.01 16.33
C ASN A 116 -9.75 1.18 16.57
N HIS A 117 -8.59 0.93 17.20
CA HIS A 117 -7.59 1.95 17.49
C HIS A 117 -7.00 2.50 16.18
N SER A 118 -6.65 1.60 15.27
CA SER A 118 -6.15 1.93 13.94
C SER A 118 -7.14 2.83 13.20
N ARG A 119 -8.42 2.47 13.14
CA ARG A 119 -9.48 3.25 12.49
C ARG A 119 -9.56 4.69 13.00
N MET A 120 -9.48 4.92 14.31
CA MET A 120 -9.52 6.28 14.87
C MET A 120 -8.30 7.10 14.42
N LEU A 121 -7.12 6.48 14.40
CA LEU A 121 -5.89 7.11 13.95
C LEU A 121 -5.88 7.34 12.43
N GLU A 122 -6.46 6.44 11.64
CA GLU A 122 -6.63 6.60 10.17
C GLU A 122 -7.52 7.81 9.86
N VAL A 123 -8.62 7.99 10.61
CA VAL A 123 -9.51 9.15 10.47
C VAL A 123 -8.81 10.44 10.91
N GLU A 124 -8.05 10.42 12.01
CA GLU A 124 -7.26 11.59 12.43
C GLU A 124 -6.21 11.98 11.37
N ALA A 125 -5.52 10.99 10.79
CA ALA A 125 -4.60 11.21 9.68
C ALA A 125 -5.32 11.78 8.45
N ALA A 126 -6.46 11.20 8.06
CA ALA A 126 -7.27 11.71 6.94
C ALA A 126 -7.72 13.16 7.15
N GLN A 127 -8.02 13.55 8.40
CA GLN A 127 -8.37 14.93 8.73
C GLN A 127 -7.17 15.87 8.59
N PHE A 128 -5.99 15.52 9.09
CA PHE A 128 -4.78 16.31 8.84
C PHE A 128 -4.46 16.43 7.35
N ALA A 129 -4.59 15.33 6.59
CA ALA A 129 -4.38 15.31 5.14
C ALA A 129 -5.30 16.29 4.40
N ARG A 130 -6.57 16.38 4.79
CA ARG A 130 -7.54 17.33 4.24
C ARG A 130 -7.19 18.77 4.59
N LEU A 131 -6.89 19.06 5.86
CA LEU A 131 -6.54 20.40 6.32
C LEU A 131 -5.24 20.92 5.69
N LEU A 132 -4.28 20.02 5.41
CA LEU A 132 -3.05 20.33 4.68
C LEU A 132 -3.26 20.49 3.17
N GLY A 133 -4.46 20.20 2.66
CA GLY A 133 -4.71 20.32 1.23
C GLY A 133 -3.96 19.32 0.37
N ILE A 134 -3.52 18.18 0.91
CA ILE A 134 -2.56 17.32 0.18
C ILE A 134 -3.11 16.78 -1.15
N HIS A 135 -4.43 16.75 -1.32
CA HIS A 135 -5.14 16.35 -2.53
C HIS A 135 -5.38 17.50 -3.53
N ARG A 136 -5.09 18.76 -3.16
CA ARG A 136 -5.29 19.96 -3.97
C ARG A 136 -3.94 20.56 -4.33
N ILE A 137 -3.45 20.27 -5.53
CA ILE A 137 -2.15 20.78 -5.98
C ILE A 137 -2.07 22.31 -6.01
N SER A 138 -3.21 23.00 -6.16
CA SER A 138 -3.29 24.46 -6.07
C SER A 138 -2.89 25.03 -4.71
N GLU A 139 -2.97 24.24 -3.63
CA GLU A 139 -2.60 24.67 -2.27
C GLU A 139 -1.11 24.46 -1.95
N TYR A 140 -0.32 24.05 -2.95
CA TYR A 140 1.12 23.82 -2.77
C TYR A 140 1.95 25.09 -3.06
N GLU A 141 1.30 26.19 -3.44
CA GLU A 141 1.97 27.48 -3.62
C GLU A 141 2.64 27.92 -2.31
N GLY A 142 3.91 28.33 -2.40
CA GLY A 142 4.71 28.75 -1.24
C GLY A 142 5.34 27.63 -0.42
N LEU A 143 5.07 26.35 -0.71
CA LEU A 143 5.76 25.24 -0.05
C LEU A 143 7.20 25.11 -0.55
N ASN A 144 8.10 24.73 0.38
CA ASN A 144 9.47 24.36 0.01
C ASN A 144 9.48 23.01 -0.76
N ARG A 145 10.61 22.66 -1.40
CA ARG A 145 10.66 21.48 -2.27
C ARG A 145 10.53 20.16 -1.52
N ILE A 146 11.07 20.08 -0.29
CA ILE A 146 10.93 18.91 0.58
C ILE A 146 9.45 18.70 0.94
N GLU A 147 8.80 19.73 1.47
CA GLU A 147 7.39 19.69 1.89
C GLU A 147 6.47 19.38 0.70
N THR A 148 6.78 19.91 -0.48
CA THR A 148 6.07 19.57 -1.74
C THR A 148 6.12 18.06 -2.00
N GLN A 149 7.30 17.43 -1.94
CA GLN A 149 7.42 16.00 -2.20
C GLN A 149 6.83 15.15 -1.07
N LEU A 150 6.95 15.59 0.18
CA LEU A 150 6.34 14.92 1.32
C LEU A 150 4.81 14.88 1.20
N ARG A 151 4.16 16.00 0.86
CA ARG A 151 2.70 16.02 0.66
C ARG A 151 2.25 15.17 -0.52
N LYS A 152 3.03 15.09 -1.60
CA LYS A 152 2.77 14.17 -2.72
C LYS A 152 2.85 12.71 -2.29
N LYS A 153 3.89 12.31 -1.56
CA LYS A 153 3.99 10.95 -0.98
C LYS A 153 2.85 10.67 -0.01
N ALA A 154 2.51 11.63 0.85
CA ALA A 154 1.40 11.53 1.79
C ALA A 154 0.05 11.33 1.09
N PHE A 155 -0.19 12.03 -0.03
CA PHE A 155 -1.39 11.85 -0.83
C PHE A 155 -1.54 10.40 -1.28
N TRP A 156 -0.48 9.80 -1.84
CA TRP A 156 -0.53 8.42 -2.32
C TRP A 156 -0.68 7.40 -1.19
N LEU A 157 0.02 7.60 -0.07
CA LEU A 157 -0.15 6.77 1.12
C LEU A 157 -1.60 6.83 1.66
N GLN A 158 -2.19 8.02 1.71
CA GLN A 158 -3.59 8.19 2.11
C GLN A 158 -4.56 7.61 1.07
N PHE A 159 -4.23 7.72 -0.23
CA PHE A 159 -4.98 7.12 -1.32
C PHE A 159 -4.96 5.59 -1.26
N TYR A 160 -3.85 4.97 -0.86
CA TYR A 160 -3.81 3.52 -0.62
C TYR A 160 -4.80 3.14 0.48
N GLY A 161 -4.78 3.81 1.63
CA GLY A 161 -5.75 3.56 2.70
C GLY A 161 -7.20 3.71 2.22
N TYR A 162 -7.48 4.72 1.40
CA TYR A 162 -8.78 4.92 0.76
C TYR A 162 -9.15 3.80 -0.22
N ALA A 163 -8.25 3.38 -1.11
CA ALA A 163 -8.48 2.27 -2.02
C ALA A 163 -8.78 0.96 -1.26
N HIS A 164 -8.01 0.69 -0.19
CA HIS A 164 -8.23 -0.47 0.67
C HIS A 164 -9.60 -0.43 1.35
N SER A 165 -10.12 0.74 1.75
CA SER A 165 -11.47 0.85 2.36
C SER A 165 -12.62 0.65 1.37
N LEU A 166 -12.38 0.90 0.07
CA LEU A 166 -13.32 0.62 -1.01
C LEU A 166 -13.32 -0.86 -1.42
N ILE A 167 -12.14 -1.48 -1.47
CA ILE A 167 -11.97 -2.85 -1.99
C ILE A 167 -12.20 -3.90 -0.91
N HIS A 168 -11.60 -3.76 0.29
CA HIS A 168 -11.65 -4.83 1.28
C HIS A 168 -13.04 -4.94 1.94
N VAL A 169 -13.58 -6.15 1.86
CA VAL A 169 -14.82 -6.52 2.55
C VAL A 169 -14.61 -6.36 4.06
N GLY A 170 -15.39 -5.48 4.69
CA GLY A 170 -15.37 -5.23 6.14
C GLY A 170 -14.60 -3.99 6.61
N ARG A 171 -13.79 -3.35 5.76
CA ARG A 171 -13.08 -2.09 6.08
C ARG A 171 -13.81 -0.81 5.63
N ARG A 172 -15.14 -0.86 5.50
CA ARG A 172 -15.94 0.29 5.02
C ARG A 172 -16.03 1.39 6.06
N GLU A 173 -15.07 2.31 6.02
CA GLU A 173 -15.07 3.48 6.90
C GLU A 173 -16.11 4.52 6.50
N GLN A 174 -16.81 5.08 7.48
CA GLN A 174 -17.78 6.15 7.24
C GLN A 174 -17.09 7.48 6.92
N LEU A 175 -15.91 7.70 7.52
CA LEU A 175 -15.10 8.89 7.32
C LEU A 175 -13.90 8.53 6.45
N THR A 176 -14.07 8.62 5.14
CA THR A 176 -13.00 8.38 4.16
C THR A 176 -12.04 9.55 4.08
N PHE A 177 -10.97 9.49 3.28
CA PHE A 177 -10.10 10.64 2.99
C PHE A 177 -10.66 11.52 1.86
N LEU A 178 -11.17 10.89 0.81
CA LEU A 178 -11.78 11.56 -0.34
C LEU A 178 -13.27 11.24 -0.37
N ASP A 179 -14.06 12.22 -0.79
CA ASP A 179 -15.46 12.04 -1.18
C ASP A 179 -15.62 12.25 -2.70
N HIS A 180 -16.79 11.93 -3.24
CA HIS A 180 -17.04 12.02 -4.68
C HIS A 180 -17.03 13.43 -5.23
N TYR A 181 -17.19 14.46 -4.39
CA TYR A 181 -17.09 15.84 -4.82
C TYR A 181 -15.61 16.20 -5.00
N THR A 182 -14.83 15.98 -3.93
CA THR A 182 -13.39 16.24 -3.86
C THR A 182 -12.64 15.46 -4.95
N LEU A 183 -13.01 14.19 -5.20
CA LEU A 183 -12.38 13.34 -6.22
C LEU A 183 -12.40 13.94 -7.63
N ARG A 184 -13.41 14.74 -7.98
CA ARG A 184 -13.54 15.33 -9.33
C ARG A 184 -12.47 16.37 -9.60
N ASP A 185 -11.98 17.02 -8.56
CA ASP A 185 -11.01 18.12 -8.66
C ASP A 185 -9.57 17.64 -8.43
N VAL A 186 -9.37 16.36 -8.12
CA VAL A 186 -8.03 15.79 -7.90
C VAL A 186 -7.27 15.66 -9.22
N ASN A 187 -6.17 16.40 -9.34
CA ASN A 187 -5.20 16.22 -10.43
C ASN A 187 -4.14 15.16 -10.04
N PHE A 188 -4.46 13.89 -10.29
CA PHE A 188 -3.58 12.75 -9.95
C PHE A 188 -2.20 12.86 -10.60
N ALA A 189 -2.12 13.31 -11.86
CA ALA A 189 -0.86 13.43 -12.56
C ALA A 189 0.08 14.45 -11.90
N ALA A 190 -0.47 15.58 -11.44
CA ALA A 190 0.31 16.60 -10.75
C ALA A 190 0.75 16.18 -9.34
N LEU A 191 0.06 15.21 -8.73
CA LEU A 191 0.35 14.67 -7.40
C LEU A 191 1.35 13.50 -7.40
N VAL A 192 1.80 13.03 -8.57
CA VAL A 192 2.92 12.07 -8.66
C VAL A 192 4.19 12.74 -8.09
N PRO A 193 4.88 12.11 -7.12
CA PRO A 193 6.16 12.61 -6.62
C PRO A 193 7.22 12.58 -7.71
N LEU A 194 8.27 13.37 -7.56
CA LEU A 194 9.43 13.30 -8.45
C LEU A 194 10.11 11.94 -8.29
N ASP A 195 10.46 11.33 -9.41
CA ASP A 195 11.24 10.08 -9.44
C ASP A 195 12.73 10.36 -9.21
N ILE A 196 13.03 10.82 -7.99
CA ILE A 196 14.35 11.25 -7.53
C ILE A 196 14.46 10.88 -6.05
N GLU A 197 15.64 10.46 -5.62
CA GLU A 197 15.92 10.17 -4.21
C GLU A 197 15.90 11.43 -3.33
N ASP A 198 15.50 11.26 -2.07
CA ASP A 198 15.43 12.32 -1.08
C ASP A 198 16.77 13.07 -0.90
N GLU A 199 17.88 12.34 -1.01
CA GLU A 199 19.23 12.89 -0.89
C GLU A 199 19.55 13.99 -1.92
N LEU A 200 18.76 14.06 -3.01
CA LEU A 200 18.89 15.07 -4.06
C LEU A 200 17.85 16.21 -3.92
N ILE A 201 17.13 16.28 -2.81
CA ILE A 201 16.09 17.29 -2.56
C ILE A 201 16.50 18.11 -1.32
N THR A 202 16.65 19.42 -1.50
CA THR A 202 16.81 20.38 -0.40
C THR A 202 15.56 21.24 -0.28
N GLU A 203 15.45 22.09 0.75
CA GLU A 203 14.30 22.98 0.88
C GLU A 203 14.15 23.91 -0.33
N GLN A 204 15.26 24.34 -0.92
CA GLN A 204 15.29 25.34 -1.99
C GLN A 204 15.35 24.70 -3.39
N THR A 205 16.08 23.60 -3.54
CA THR A 205 16.48 23.08 -4.85
C THR A 205 16.25 21.57 -4.96
N VAL A 206 15.91 21.11 -6.16
CA VAL A 206 15.95 19.69 -6.54
C VAL A 206 17.12 19.53 -7.51
N PHE A 207 18.08 18.67 -7.17
CA PHE A 207 19.23 18.39 -8.02
C PHE A 207 18.86 17.34 -9.07
N ASP A 208 19.15 17.60 -10.35
CA ASP A 208 19.01 16.58 -11.39
C ASP A 208 20.28 15.72 -11.39
N PRO A 209 20.18 14.40 -11.18
CA PRO A 209 21.34 13.51 -11.23
C PRO A 209 22.09 13.57 -12.57
N VAL A 210 21.44 13.95 -13.67
CA VAL A 210 22.06 14.10 -14.99
C VAL A 210 22.92 15.36 -15.10
N THR A 211 22.56 16.45 -14.41
CA THR A 211 23.36 17.70 -14.40
C THR A 211 24.59 17.64 -13.50
N LEU A 212 24.70 16.61 -12.66
CA LEU A 212 25.87 16.35 -11.83
C LEU A 212 27.00 15.61 -12.59
N ASP A 213 26.73 15.12 -13.80
CA ASP A 213 27.73 14.56 -14.70
C ASP A 213 28.06 15.55 -15.84
N PRO A 214 29.18 16.30 -15.74
CA PRO A 214 29.54 17.29 -16.75
C PRO A 214 29.86 16.70 -18.15
N ALA A 215 29.86 15.37 -18.30
CA ALA A 215 30.17 14.69 -19.55
C ALA A 215 28.95 14.28 -20.41
N SER A 216 27.71 14.45 -19.93
CA SER A 216 26.53 13.92 -20.64
C SER A 216 25.99 14.88 -21.71
N PRO A 217 26.01 14.53 -23.01
CA PRO A 217 25.56 15.42 -24.08
C PRO A 217 24.04 15.62 -24.07
N MET A 218 23.62 16.88 -24.04
CA MET A 218 22.21 17.30 -24.13
C MET A 218 21.64 16.97 -25.52
N THR A 219 20.93 15.86 -25.67
CA THR A 219 20.08 15.60 -26.84
C THR A 219 18.62 15.93 -26.50
N GLY A 220 18.14 17.04 -27.05
CA GLY A 220 16.79 17.55 -26.83
C GLY A 220 15.77 16.90 -27.74
N ASP A 221 15.37 15.65 -27.45
CA ASP A 221 14.17 15.05 -28.08
C ASP A 221 13.60 13.78 -27.40
N SER A 222 13.66 13.67 -26.06
CA SER A 222 13.17 12.46 -25.36
C SER A 222 11.80 12.67 -24.70
N ARG A 223 10.86 11.75 -24.97
CA ARG A 223 9.58 11.60 -24.24
C ARG A 223 9.85 11.39 -22.74
N PRO A 224 8.90 11.74 -21.84
CA PRO A 224 9.12 11.72 -20.38
C PRO A 224 9.50 10.35 -19.76
N TYR A 225 9.38 9.26 -20.52
CA TYR A 225 9.56 7.88 -20.03
C TYR A 225 10.72 7.13 -20.69
N ASP A 226 11.39 7.70 -21.70
CA ASP A 226 12.43 7.01 -22.49
C ASP A 226 13.83 7.47 -22.07
N ARG A 227 14.17 7.26 -20.78
CA ARG A 227 15.52 7.48 -20.23
C ARG A 227 16.02 6.19 -19.59
N THR A 228 16.55 5.30 -20.42
CA THR A 228 17.14 4.00 -20.09
C THR A 228 18.36 4.05 -19.14
N ASP A 229 18.87 5.25 -18.80
CA ASP A 229 20.07 5.44 -17.98
C ASP A 229 19.80 5.84 -16.51
N ARG A 230 18.55 6.03 -16.07
CA ARG A 230 18.27 6.35 -14.66
C ARG A 230 18.14 5.08 -13.81
N PRO A 231 18.82 4.98 -12.64
CA PRO A 231 18.69 3.83 -11.77
C PRO A 231 17.27 3.74 -11.21
N PHE A 232 16.68 2.54 -11.27
CA PHE A 232 15.37 2.29 -10.68
C PHE A 232 15.48 2.27 -9.15
N THR A 233 14.78 3.18 -8.48
CA THR A 233 14.88 3.38 -7.03
C THR A 233 13.63 2.92 -6.28
N SER A 234 13.66 2.98 -4.95
CA SER A 234 12.46 2.78 -4.13
C SER A 234 11.36 3.80 -4.43
N ILE A 235 11.71 5.02 -4.86
CA ILE A 235 10.74 6.04 -5.28
C ILE A 235 10.11 5.65 -6.63
N SER A 236 10.89 5.13 -7.57
CA SER A 236 10.38 4.61 -8.85
C SER A 236 9.37 3.48 -8.61
N ALA A 237 9.67 2.57 -7.68
CA ALA A 237 8.77 1.51 -7.28
C ALA A 237 7.48 2.02 -6.62
N PHE A 238 7.59 3.03 -5.75
CA PHE A 238 6.44 3.69 -5.12
C PHE A 238 5.53 4.37 -6.15
N ILE A 239 6.09 5.01 -7.17
CA ILE A 239 5.34 5.61 -8.28
C ILE A 239 4.63 4.52 -9.09
N ALA A 240 5.33 3.43 -9.44
CA ALA A 240 4.73 2.30 -10.16
C ALA A 240 3.55 1.69 -9.38
N ALA A 241 3.72 1.43 -8.08
CA ALA A 241 2.64 0.93 -7.21
C ALA A 241 1.44 1.90 -7.16
N SER A 242 1.71 3.21 -7.11
CA SER A 242 0.68 4.24 -7.16
C SER A 242 -0.15 4.19 -8.44
N GLN A 243 0.51 4.01 -9.58
CA GLN A 243 -0.14 3.92 -10.89
C GLN A 243 -0.97 2.65 -11.06
N VAL A 244 -0.49 1.52 -10.52
CA VAL A 244 -1.22 0.25 -10.45
C VAL A 244 -2.53 0.44 -9.67
N PHE A 245 -2.46 1.04 -8.48
CA PHE A 245 -3.64 1.38 -7.68
C PHE A 245 -4.62 2.30 -8.43
N LEU A 246 -4.12 3.42 -8.98
CA LEU A 246 -4.98 4.37 -9.68
C LEU A 246 -5.69 3.73 -10.87
N THR A 247 -4.98 2.90 -11.65
CA THR A 247 -5.55 2.27 -12.84
C THR A 247 -6.65 1.28 -12.47
N ALA A 248 -6.41 0.39 -11.52
CA ALA A 248 -7.43 -0.57 -11.10
C ALA A 248 -8.66 0.09 -10.46
N MET A 249 -8.47 1.27 -9.86
CA MET A 249 -9.53 1.98 -9.15
C MET A 249 -10.40 2.87 -10.04
N GLN A 250 -10.09 3.05 -11.33
CA GLN A 250 -10.80 4.00 -12.19
C GLN A 250 -12.33 3.83 -12.19
N GLU A 251 -12.82 2.59 -12.27
CA GLU A 251 -14.28 2.34 -12.23
C GLU A 251 -14.90 2.71 -10.87
N ALA A 252 -14.25 2.37 -9.76
CA ALA A 252 -14.77 2.67 -8.43
C ALA A 252 -14.77 4.19 -8.13
N LEU A 253 -13.74 4.90 -8.56
CA LEU A 253 -13.58 6.33 -8.28
C LEU A 253 -14.58 7.20 -9.03
N PHE A 254 -14.81 6.89 -10.30
CA PHE A 254 -15.52 7.80 -11.21
C PHE A 254 -16.92 7.32 -11.62
N HIS A 255 -17.25 6.04 -11.37
CA HIS A 255 -18.48 5.44 -11.90
C HIS A 255 -19.37 4.72 -10.87
N GLU A 256 -18.90 4.40 -9.66
CA GLU A 256 -19.73 3.68 -8.67
C GLU A 256 -20.74 4.55 -7.86
N SER A 257 -20.75 5.89 -7.97
CA SER A 257 -21.39 6.77 -6.96
C SER A 257 -22.49 7.74 -7.38
N CYS A 258 -22.95 7.74 -8.63
CA CYS A 258 -24.11 8.54 -9.05
C CYS A 258 -25.16 7.63 -9.69
N ASP A 259 -26.33 7.53 -9.06
CA ASP A 259 -27.51 6.81 -9.55
C ASP A 259 -28.21 7.51 -10.74
N CYS A 260 -27.55 8.49 -11.34
CA CYS A 260 -28.11 9.51 -12.20
C CYS A 260 -27.52 9.45 -13.61
N SER A 261 -27.59 8.31 -14.32
CA SER A 261 -27.28 8.27 -15.76
C SER A 261 -27.67 6.98 -16.51
N PRO A 262 -28.08 7.06 -17.80
CA PRO A 262 -28.11 5.94 -18.74
C PRO A 262 -26.74 5.31 -19.07
N LYS A 263 -25.63 5.82 -18.51
CA LYS A 263 -24.26 5.22 -18.58
C LYS A 263 -24.08 3.92 -17.76
N ARG A 264 -25.15 3.40 -17.16
CA ARG A 264 -25.18 2.20 -16.31
C ARG A 264 -25.55 0.91 -17.06
N ALA A 265 -25.64 0.92 -18.40
CA ALA A 265 -25.85 -0.31 -19.16
C ALA A 265 -24.80 -1.36 -18.72
N PRO A 266 -25.21 -2.53 -18.19
CA PRO A 266 -24.31 -3.55 -17.65
C PRO A 266 -23.19 -3.91 -18.63
N GLU A 267 -23.49 -3.89 -19.94
CA GLU A 267 -22.57 -4.19 -21.03
C GLU A 267 -21.47 -3.12 -21.16
N ALA A 268 -21.82 -1.84 -21.06
CA ALA A 268 -20.85 -0.74 -21.11
C ALA A 268 -19.93 -0.74 -19.87
N ARG A 269 -20.45 -1.13 -18.71
CA ARG A 269 -19.65 -1.30 -17.48
C ARG A 269 -18.72 -2.51 -17.60
N LEU A 270 -19.24 -3.64 -18.09
CA LEU A 270 -18.47 -4.85 -18.35
C LEU A 270 -17.29 -4.56 -19.28
N GLY A 271 -17.54 -3.87 -20.40
CA GLY A 271 -16.49 -3.49 -21.35
C GLY A 271 -15.40 -2.61 -20.73
N ARG A 272 -15.76 -1.61 -19.91
CA ARG A 272 -14.77 -0.80 -19.18
C ARG A 272 -13.92 -1.63 -18.23
N LEU A 273 -14.53 -2.51 -17.45
CA LEU A 273 -13.82 -3.38 -16.52
C LEU A 273 -12.87 -4.34 -17.25
N GLN A 274 -13.28 -4.90 -18.38
CA GLN A 274 -12.43 -5.75 -19.22
C GLN A 274 -11.23 -4.97 -19.77
N THR A 275 -11.44 -3.76 -20.29
CA THR A 275 -10.33 -2.89 -20.75
C THR A 275 -9.37 -2.54 -19.61
N LEU A 276 -9.89 -2.29 -18.40
CA LEU A 276 -9.05 -2.03 -17.23
C LEU A 276 -8.24 -3.27 -16.82
N LEU A 277 -8.83 -4.46 -16.87
CA LEU A 277 -8.16 -5.71 -16.56
C LEU A 277 -7.03 -5.98 -17.57
N GLU A 278 -7.33 -5.90 -18.87
CA GLU A 278 -6.33 -6.07 -19.94
C GLU A 278 -5.18 -5.08 -19.78
N LYS A 279 -5.49 -3.80 -19.54
CA LYS A 279 -4.45 -2.79 -19.27
C LYS A 279 -3.62 -3.14 -18.04
N LEU A 280 -4.24 -3.68 -17.00
CA LEU A 280 -3.54 -4.04 -15.77
C LEU A 280 -2.61 -5.22 -16.00
N GLU A 281 -3.04 -6.28 -16.72
CA GLU A 281 -2.25 -7.49 -17.01
C GLU A 281 -0.85 -7.16 -17.53
N TYR A 282 -0.73 -6.25 -18.48
CA TYR A 282 0.54 -5.88 -19.13
C TYR A 282 1.22 -4.64 -18.53
N MET A 283 0.67 -4.06 -17.46
CA MET A 283 1.18 -2.79 -16.88
C MET A 283 2.63 -2.87 -16.40
N LEU A 284 3.10 -4.06 -16.04
CA LEU A 284 4.42 -4.26 -15.45
C LEU A 284 5.46 -4.82 -16.43
N ASP A 285 5.12 -4.99 -17.71
CA ASP A 285 6.00 -5.61 -18.72
C ASP A 285 7.26 -4.78 -19.00
N ASP A 286 7.11 -3.45 -18.98
CA ASP A 286 8.19 -2.49 -19.23
C ASP A 286 9.09 -2.24 -18.00
N LEU A 287 8.85 -2.92 -16.89
CA LEU A 287 9.70 -2.78 -15.72
C LEU A 287 11.13 -3.28 -16.00
N PRO A 288 12.14 -2.63 -15.39
CA PRO A 288 13.52 -3.11 -15.44
C PRO A 288 13.64 -4.55 -15.00
N ALA A 289 14.63 -5.27 -15.53
CA ALA A 289 14.82 -6.69 -15.28
C ALA A 289 14.74 -7.05 -13.80
N VAL A 290 15.43 -6.30 -12.93
CA VAL A 290 15.46 -6.49 -11.46
C VAL A 290 14.09 -6.41 -10.77
N MET A 291 13.10 -5.75 -11.40
CA MET A 291 11.74 -5.61 -10.88
C MET A 291 10.75 -6.56 -11.52
N ARG A 292 11.16 -7.41 -12.47
CA ARG A 292 10.26 -8.38 -13.10
C ARG A 292 9.84 -9.47 -12.12
N GLN A 293 8.74 -10.15 -12.45
CA GLN A 293 8.18 -11.20 -11.60
C GLN A 293 9.12 -12.42 -11.47
N TRP A 294 9.87 -12.73 -12.54
CA TRP A 294 10.67 -13.95 -12.72
C TRP A 294 12.18 -13.65 -12.75
N VAL A 295 12.72 -13.06 -11.66
CA VAL A 295 14.15 -12.73 -11.56
C VAL A 295 14.87 -13.79 -10.74
N VAL A 296 16.01 -14.26 -11.25
CA VAL A 296 16.93 -15.12 -10.49
C VAL A 296 17.88 -14.22 -9.70
N ALA A 297 18.06 -14.52 -8.41
CA ALA A 297 18.89 -13.71 -7.49
C ALA A 297 20.33 -13.46 -7.99
N GLU A 298 20.85 -14.34 -8.87
CA GLU A 298 22.19 -14.23 -9.47
C GLU A 298 22.33 -13.07 -10.48
N ASP A 299 21.25 -12.67 -11.18
CA ASP A 299 21.29 -11.58 -12.17
C ASP A 299 21.39 -10.19 -11.51
N VAL A 300 20.97 -10.07 -10.25
CA VAL A 300 21.04 -8.81 -9.48
C VAL A 300 22.48 -8.53 -9.02
N HIS A 301 23.34 -9.55 -8.95
CA HIS A 301 24.75 -9.38 -8.61
C HIS A 301 25.59 -8.79 -9.75
N GLN A 302 25.16 -8.88 -11.01
CA GLN A 302 25.91 -8.34 -12.16
C GLN A 302 25.65 -6.84 -12.42
N THR A 303 24.51 -6.30 -11.96
CA THR A 303 24.22 -4.85 -11.99
C THR A 303 24.90 -4.09 -10.84
N ARG A 304 25.60 -4.81 -9.94
CA ARG A 304 26.23 -4.31 -8.71
C ARG A 304 27.44 -3.39 -8.96
N ASP A 305 28.09 -3.48 -10.13
CA ASP A 305 29.31 -2.73 -10.46
C ASP A 305 29.09 -1.27 -10.87
N LYS A 306 27.84 -0.76 -10.88
CA LYS A 306 27.52 0.61 -11.35
C LYS A 306 26.84 1.53 -10.34
N PHE A 307 26.63 1.10 -9.09
CA PHE A 307 26.00 1.96 -8.08
C PHE A 307 27.07 2.81 -7.35
N GLY A 308 27.00 4.13 -7.57
CA GLY A 308 27.96 5.12 -7.08
C GLY A 308 28.01 5.27 -5.56
N GLU A 309 29.10 5.88 -5.08
CA GLU A 309 29.53 6.00 -3.67
C GLU A 309 28.62 6.81 -2.72
N ASN A 310 27.36 7.06 -3.04
CA ASN A 310 26.47 7.79 -2.15
C ASN A 310 25.12 7.11 -2.05
N VAL A 311 24.67 6.93 -0.80
CA VAL A 311 23.33 6.48 -0.37
C VAL A 311 23.15 4.95 -0.25
N ASP A 312 23.25 4.48 1.00
CA ASP A 312 23.02 3.10 1.48
C ASP A 312 23.98 2.00 0.93
N SER A 313 24.25 0.95 1.72
CA SER A 313 25.12 -0.14 1.26
C SER A 313 24.42 -0.96 0.15
N PRO A 314 25.15 -1.62 -0.77
CA PRO A 314 24.55 -2.42 -1.84
C PRO A 314 23.53 -3.45 -1.34
N GLU A 315 23.75 -4.01 -0.14
CA GLU A 315 22.85 -4.96 0.51
C GLU A 315 21.53 -4.31 0.95
N VAL A 316 21.58 -3.05 1.40
CA VAL A 316 20.38 -2.29 1.77
C VAL A 316 19.58 -1.94 0.51
N ALA A 317 20.24 -1.44 -0.54
CA ALA A 317 19.58 -1.13 -1.81
C ALA A 317 18.88 -2.36 -2.40
N HIS A 318 19.57 -3.51 -2.41
CA HIS A 318 18.99 -4.79 -2.81
C HIS A 318 17.77 -5.15 -1.97
N ALA A 319 17.88 -5.06 -0.63
CA ALA A 319 16.76 -5.38 0.25
C ALA A 319 15.55 -4.47 -0.01
N GLN A 320 15.78 -3.16 -0.20
CA GLN A 320 14.71 -2.21 -0.51
C GLN A 320 14.01 -2.54 -1.85
N LEU A 321 14.78 -2.91 -2.88
CA LEU A 321 14.22 -3.34 -4.17
C LEU A 321 13.39 -4.61 -4.06
N GLU A 322 13.88 -5.63 -3.35
CA GLU A 322 13.12 -6.87 -3.15
C GLU A 322 11.82 -6.65 -2.36
N ILE A 323 11.86 -5.75 -1.37
CA ILE A 323 10.68 -5.38 -0.56
C ILE A 323 9.63 -4.67 -1.43
N THR A 324 10.04 -3.71 -2.26
CA THR A 324 9.12 -2.98 -3.14
C THR A 324 8.65 -3.85 -4.31
N ARG A 325 9.48 -4.76 -4.82
CA ARG A 325 9.11 -5.77 -5.82
C ARG A 325 8.00 -6.66 -5.29
N ALA A 326 8.15 -7.18 -4.07
CA ALA A 326 7.11 -7.94 -3.40
C ALA A 326 5.81 -7.14 -3.32
N ASN A 327 5.88 -5.89 -2.83
CA ASN A 327 4.71 -5.02 -2.72
C ASN A 327 4.00 -4.80 -4.05
N LEU A 328 4.75 -4.48 -5.10
CA LEU A 328 4.24 -4.14 -6.42
C LEU A 328 3.50 -5.32 -7.04
N HIS A 329 4.14 -6.49 -7.11
CA HIS A 329 3.55 -7.68 -7.75
C HIS A 329 2.36 -8.24 -6.99
N PHE A 330 2.42 -8.30 -5.65
CA PHE A 330 1.27 -8.75 -4.86
C PHE A 330 0.08 -7.81 -5.00
N THR A 331 0.33 -6.50 -5.07
CA THR A 331 -0.73 -5.50 -5.31
C THR A 331 -1.33 -5.64 -6.70
N HIS A 332 -0.49 -5.82 -7.71
CA HIS A 332 -0.89 -6.00 -9.11
C HIS A 332 -1.80 -7.21 -9.29
N LEU A 333 -1.41 -8.37 -8.78
CA LEU A 333 -2.21 -9.61 -8.84
C LEU A 333 -3.53 -9.49 -8.07
N TRP A 334 -3.50 -8.89 -6.88
CA TRP A 334 -4.71 -8.66 -6.09
C TRP A 334 -5.71 -7.75 -6.80
N LEU A 335 -5.23 -6.68 -7.44
CA LEU A 335 -6.09 -5.75 -8.18
C LEU A 335 -6.63 -6.34 -9.49
N GLN A 336 -5.89 -7.25 -10.14
CA GLN A 336 -6.44 -8.05 -11.24
C GLN A 336 -7.59 -8.95 -10.75
N ASN A 337 -7.41 -9.63 -9.61
CA ASN A 337 -8.48 -10.43 -9.00
C ASN A 337 -9.71 -9.58 -8.66
N TYR A 338 -9.51 -8.37 -8.10
CA TYR A 338 -10.59 -7.44 -7.79
C TYR A 338 -11.40 -7.06 -9.04
N LEU A 339 -10.74 -6.73 -10.15
CA LEU A 339 -11.44 -6.41 -11.41
C LEU A 339 -12.18 -7.64 -11.96
N LEU A 340 -11.56 -8.82 -11.92
CA LEU A 340 -12.22 -10.08 -12.30
C LEU A 340 -13.46 -10.38 -11.45
N GLU A 341 -13.42 -10.15 -10.15
CA GLU A 341 -14.60 -10.28 -9.28
C GLU A 341 -15.72 -9.33 -9.68
N LYS A 342 -15.41 -8.08 -10.02
CA LYS A 342 -16.41 -7.12 -10.48
C LYS A 342 -17.03 -7.53 -11.83
N ILE A 343 -16.22 -8.08 -12.73
CA ILE A 343 -16.67 -8.65 -14.01
C ILE A 343 -17.62 -9.83 -13.75
N ASP A 344 -17.20 -10.79 -12.91
CA ASP A 344 -17.98 -11.98 -12.62
C ASP A 344 -19.30 -11.64 -11.91
N LEU A 345 -19.34 -10.63 -11.05
CA LEU A 345 -20.58 -10.17 -10.41
C LEU A 345 -21.61 -9.67 -11.44
N ILE A 346 -21.17 -8.96 -12.49
CA ILE A 346 -22.06 -8.50 -13.57
C ILE A 346 -22.56 -9.70 -14.39
N LEU A 347 -21.68 -10.62 -14.74
CA LEU A 347 -22.04 -11.83 -15.50
C LEU A 347 -23.01 -12.72 -14.69
N GLN A 348 -22.80 -12.86 -13.38
CA GLN A 348 -23.70 -13.59 -12.49
C GLN A 348 -25.09 -12.93 -12.43
N GLN A 349 -25.16 -11.61 -12.37
CA GLN A 349 -26.43 -10.87 -12.43
C GLN A 349 -27.16 -11.12 -13.76
N GLN A 350 -26.45 -11.07 -14.88
CA GLN A 350 -27.02 -11.38 -16.20
C GLN A 350 -27.56 -12.82 -16.29
N VAL A 351 -26.89 -13.79 -15.66
CA VAL A 351 -27.39 -15.17 -15.58
C VAL A 351 -28.69 -15.27 -14.77
N LEU A 352 -28.81 -14.50 -13.68
CA LEU A 352 -29.99 -14.50 -12.80
C LEU A 352 -31.19 -13.76 -13.38
N ASP A 353 -30.96 -12.66 -14.12
CA ASP A 353 -32.02 -11.79 -14.64
C ASP A 353 -32.61 -12.27 -15.99
N ALA A 354 -31.96 -13.23 -16.66
CA ALA A 354 -32.38 -13.69 -17.98
C ALA A 354 -33.57 -14.67 -17.93
N ASP A 355 -34.72 -14.25 -18.46
CA ASP A 355 -35.84 -15.12 -18.85
C ASP A 355 -35.39 -15.99 -20.04
N VAL A 356 -34.82 -17.17 -19.74
CA VAL A 356 -34.53 -18.34 -20.61
C VAL A 356 -34.32 -18.03 -22.11
N THR A 357 -33.10 -17.61 -22.50
CA THR A 357 -32.61 -17.56 -23.92
C THR A 357 -31.07 -17.68 -23.99
N SER A 358 -30.48 -17.60 -25.21
CA SER A 358 -29.05 -17.76 -25.56
C SER A 358 -28.05 -16.97 -24.70
N ASP A 359 -28.50 -15.87 -24.10
CA ASP A 359 -27.65 -14.95 -23.35
C ASP A 359 -27.19 -15.54 -22.01
N THR A 360 -28.01 -16.38 -21.36
CA THR A 360 -27.63 -17.11 -20.14
C THR A 360 -26.48 -18.10 -20.39
N ALA A 361 -26.52 -18.82 -21.52
CA ALA A 361 -25.49 -19.77 -21.89
C ALA A 361 -24.16 -19.05 -22.21
N SER A 362 -24.24 -17.88 -22.86
CA SER A 362 -23.08 -17.03 -23.14
C SER A 362 -22.43 -16.50 -21.87
N ALA A 363 -23.20 -15.97 -20.92
CA ALA A 363 -22.69 -15.46 -19.65
C ALA A 363 -22.09 -16.58 -18.77
N SER A 364 -22.70 -17.76 -18.73
CA SER A 364 -22.14 -18.93 -18.03
C SER A 364 -20.83 -19.42 -18.66
N ALA A 365 -20.73 -19.42 -19.99
CA ALA A 365 -19.49 -19.73 -20.69
C ALA A 365 -18.40 -18.69 -20.40
N ALA A 366 -18.74 -17.40 -20.36
CA ALA A 366 -17.82 -16.33 -20.01
C ALA A 366 -17.27 -16.47 -18.57
N LEU A 367 -18.12 -16.79 -17.59
CA LEU A 367 -17.69 -17.08 -16.21
C LEU A 367 -16.69 -18.24 -16.16
N ARG A 368 -16.94 -19.32 -16.92
CA ARG A 368 -16.00 -20.44 -17.03
C ARG A 368 -14.70 -20.05 -17.74
N ALA A 369 -14.76 -19.17 -18.75
CA ALA A 369 -13.58 -18.68 -19.45
C ALA A 369 -12.66 -17.83 -18.56
N ASN A 370 -13.23 -16.96 -17.71
CA ASN A 370 -12.49 -16.14 -16.75
C ASN A 370 -11.71 -16.97 -15.71
N TRP A 371 -12.08 -18.23 -15.51
CA TRP A 371 -11.42 -19.11 -14.55
C TRP A 371 -9.94 -19.35 -14.87
N ALA A 372 -9.56 -19.36 -16.14
CA ALA A 372 -8.16 -19.52 -16.53
C ALA A 372 -7.29 -18.38 -15.97
N SER A 373 -7.75 -17.13 -16.10
CA SER A 373 -7.07 -15.96 -15.52
C SER A 373 -7.04 -16.01 -14.00
N ARG A 374 -8.11 -16.48 -13.34
CA ARG A 374 -8.15 -16.65 -11.88
C ARG A 374 -7.12 -17.66 -11.39
N GLU A 375 -7.06 -18.82 -12.04
CA GLU A 375 -6.08 -19.85 -11.73
C GLU A 375 -4.65 -19.36 -11.96
N ASP A 376 -4.42 -18.57 -13.02
CA ASP A 376 -3.13 -18.00 -13.31
C ASP A 376 -2.68 -16.99 -12.23
N ILE A 377 -3.56 -16.10 -11.78
CA ILE A 377 -3.32 -15.19 -10.66
C ILE A 377 -2.94 -15.97 -9.40
N CYS A 378 -3.66 -17.08 -9.11
CA CYS A 378 -3.36 -17.90 -7.93
C CYS A 378 -1.97 -18.53 -8.01
N ARG A 379 -1.64 -19.10 -9.16
CA ARG A 379 -0.33 -19.72 -9.44
C ARG A 379 0.80 -18.70 -9.30
N GLN A 380 0.64 -17.52 -9.89
CA GLN A 380 1.59 -16.41 -9.81
C GLN A 380 1.78 -15.89 -8.38
N MET A 381 0.68 -15.72 -7.63
CA MET A 381 0.70 -15.28 -6.23
C MET A 381 1.45 -16.29 -5.35
N LEU A 382 1.15 -17.58 -5.47
CA LEU A 382 1.86 -18.63 -4.71
C LEU A 382 3.33 -18.71 -5.10
N HIS A 383 3.65 -18.57 -6.39
CA HIS A 383 5.04 -18.55 -6.83
C HIS A 383 5.82 -17.44 -6.12
N LEU A 384 5.31 -16.21 -6.11
CA LEU A 384 5.95 -15.08 -5.42
C LEU A 384 6.07 -15.29 -3.91
N LEU A 385 5.01 -15.83 -3.28
CA LEU A 385 5.01 -16.15 -1.86
C LEU A 385 6.06 -17.20 -1.46
N HIS A 386 6.43 -18.08 -2.39
CA HIS A 386 7.47 -19.10 -2.18
C HIS A 386 8.87 -18.68 -2.65
N SER A 387 8.98 -17.80 -3.64
CA SER A 387 10.27 -17.41 -4.23
C SER A 387 10.94 -16.24 -3.52
N ILE A 388 10.16 -15.28 -3.00
CA ILE A 388 10.70 -14.12 -2.27
C ILE A 388 11.05 -14.53 -0.85
N GLN A 389 12.26 -14.20 -0.40
CA GLN A 389 12.68 -14.51 0.97
C GLN A 389 11.80 -13.78 2.00
N GLN A 390 11.47 -14.47 3.09
CA GLN A 390 10.56 -13.98 4.13
C GLN A 390 10.92 -12.58 4.66
N VAL A 391 12.21 -12.26 4.76
CA VAL A 391 12.71 -10.97 5.26
C VAL A 391 12.34 -9.78 4.35
N HIS A 392 12.08 -10.03 3.06
CA HIS A 392 11.64 -9.02 2.09
C HIS A 392 10.11 -8.99 1.93
N ILE A 393 9.43 -10.10 2.26
CA ILE A 393 7.96 -10.17 2.31
C ILE A 393 7.44 -9.46 3.56
N GLU A 394 8.06 -9.72 4.72
CA GLU A 394 7.60 -9.28 6.05
C GLU A 394 7.21 -7.80 6.14
N PRO A 395 7.98 -6.83 5.60
CA PRO A 395 7.65 -5.41 5.71
C PRO A 395 6.33 -5.00 5.05
N ASN A 396 5.75 -5.84 4.18
CA ASN A 396 4.41 -5.61 3.62
C ASN A 396 3.29 -5.81 4.66
N GLY A 397 3.60 -6.54 5.73
CA GLY A 397 2.73 -6.76 6.88
C GLY A 397 1.39 -7.39 6.54
N LEU A 398 0.41 -7.13 7.40
CA LEU A 398 -0.94 -7.63 7.35
C LEU A 398 -1.68 -7.22 6.07
N TYR A 399 -1.30 -6.11 5.41
CA TYR A 399 -1.87 -5.72 4.13
C TYR A 399 -1.66 -6.80 3.06
N LEU A 400 -0.50 -7.47 3.04
CA LEU A 400 -0.28 -8.60 2.15
C LEU A 400 -1.17 -9.79 2.51
N ALA A 401 -1.33 -10.10 3.80
CA ALA A 401 -2.22 -11.18 4.22
C ALA A 401 -3.66 -10.93 3.76
N TYR A 402 -4.14 -9.68 3.79
CA TYR A 402 -5.44 -9.33 3.23
C TYR A 402 -5.52 -9.52 1.71
N LYS A 403 -4.51 -9.09 0.97
CA LYS A 403 -4.44 -9.30 -0.49
C LYS A 403 -4.50 -10.78 -0.88
N VAL A 404 -3.71 -11.61 -0.18
CA VAL A 404 -3.70 -13.08 -0.37
C VAL A 404 -5.05 -13.68 0.02
N ARG A 405 -5.67 -13.21 1.11
CA ARG A 405 -7.00 -13.66 1.56
C ARG A 405 -8.06 -13.35 0.53
N ASP A 406 -8.08 -12.15 -0.04
CA ASP A 406 -9.06 -11.75 -1.05
C ASP A 406 -8.93 -12.62 -2.31
N VAL A 407 -7.70 -12.85 -2.79
CA VAL A 407 -7.45 -13.76 -3.93
C VAL A 407 -7.91 -15.19 -3.61
N ALA A 408 -7.68 -15.68 -2.40
CA ALA A 408 -8.15 -17.00 -1.99
C ALA A 408 -9.69 -17.05 -1.93
N VAL A 409 -10.36 -16.06 -1.34
CA VAL A 409 -11.83 -16.03 -1.22
C VAL A 409 -12.51 -16.11 -2.59
N ALA A 410 -11.91 -15.53 -3.63
CA ALA A 410 -12.42 -15.63 -4.99
C ALA A 410 -12.60 -17.08 -5.48
N LEU A 411 -11.78 -18.02 -5.01
CA LEU A 411 -11.85 -19.43 -5.39
C LEU A 411 -13.08 -20.15 -4.84
N LEU A 412 -13.72 -19.60 -3.79
CA LEU A 412 -14.97 -20.15 -3.25
C LEU A 412 -16.13 -20.03 -4.25
N ASN A 413 -16.03 -19.11 -5.21
CA ASN A 413 -17.04 -18.90 -6.25
C ASN A 413 -16.74 -19.73 -7.52
N CYS A 414 -16.07 -20.88 -7.39
CA CYS A 414 -15.73 -21.73 -8.53
C CYS A 414 -17.00 -22.19 -9.29
N PRO A 415 -17.12 -21.90 -10.60
CA PRO A 415 -18.32 -22.25 -11.36
C PRO A 415 -18.36 -23.72 -11.82
N PHE A 416 -17.34 -24.51 -11.46
CA PHE A 416 -17.16 -25.90 -11.88
C PHE A 416 -17.67 -26.88 -10.82
N GLU A 417 -18.17 -28.03 -11.27
CA GLU A 417 -18.63 -29.07 -10.35
C GLU A 417 -17.45 -29.73 -9.62
N ALA A 418 -17.70 -30.26 -8.42
CA ALA A 418 -16.66 -30.80 -7.54
C ALA A 418 -15.80 -31.92 -8.16
N HIS A 419 -16.34 -32.65 -9.14
CA HIS A 419 -15.64 -33.73 -9.81
C HIS A 419 -14.72 -33.23 -10.95
N GLU A 420 -14.93 -32.00 -11.43
CA GLU A 420 -14.17 -31.40 -12.51
C GLU A 420 -12.75 -31.00 -12.05
N GLY A 421 -11.78 -31.05 -12.97
CA GLY A 421 -10.39 -30.70 -12.69
C GLY A 421 -10.18 -29.30 -12.08
N PRO A 422 -10.80 -28.24 -12.64
CA PRO A 422 -10.67 -26.88 -12.10
C PRO A 422 -11.15 -26.75 -10.64
N SER A 423 -12.24 -27.41 -10.27
CA SER A 423 -12.77 -27.39 -8.89
C SER A 423 -11.81 -28.06 -7.91
N ARG A 424 -11.20 -29.19 -8.30
CA ARG A 424 -10.16 -29.85 -7.49
C ARG A 424 -8.94 -28.97 -7.28
N ARG A 425 -8.45 -28.30 -8.34
CA ARG A 425 -7.32 -27.36 -8.24
C ARG A 425 -7.66 -26.13 -7.41
N ALA A 426 -8.89 -25.61 -7.49
CA ALA A 426 -9.37 -24.54 -6.61
C ALA A 426 -9.21 -24.92 -5.14
N ALA A 427 -9.61 -26.15 -4.78
CA ALA A 427 -9.48 -26.67 -3.42
C ALA A 427 -8.02 -26.85 -2.99
N GLU A 428 -7.12 -27.22 -3.90
CA GLU A 428 -5.67 -27.29 -3.65
C GLU A 428 -5.08 -25.89 -3.39
N TYR A 429 -5.33 -24.92 -4.27
CA TYR A 429 -4.89 -23.53 -4.07
C TYR A 429 -5.44 -22.93 -2.77
N MET A 430 -6.71 -23.21 -2.44
CA MET A 430 -7.31 -22.78 -1.16
C MET A 430 -6.56 -23.32 0.06
N ARG A 431 -6.12 -24.59 0.00
CA ARG A 431 -5.33 -25.20 1.08
C ARG A 431 -3.96 -24.53 1.19
N ASP A 432 -3.31 -24.28 0.07
CA ASP A 432 -1.98 -23.65 0.03
C ASP A 432 -2.04 -22.21 0.52
N PHE A 433 -3.05 -21.43 0.09
CA PHE A 433 -3.26 -20.08 0.61
C PHE A 433 -3.57 -20.08 2.10
N THR A 434 -4.38 -21.01 2.59
CA THR A 434 -4.65 -21.12 4.04
C THR A 434 -3.37 -21.39 4.83
N SER A 435 -2.51 -22.26 4.32
CA SER A 435 -1.18 -22.52 4.88
C SER A 435 -0.30 -21.25 4.90
N MET A 436 -0.24 -20.51 3.79
CA MET A 436 0.54 -19.27 3.71
C MET A 436 -0.03 -18.16 4.61
N LEU A 437 -1.36 -18.00 4.65
CA LEU A 437 -2.02 -17.02 5.52
C LEU A 437 -1.73 -17.27 7.00
N SER A 438 -1.66 -18.53 7.44
CA SER A 438 -1.28 -18.86 8.82
C SER A 438 0.13 -18.38 9.21
N ARG A 439 1.01 -18.17 8.23
CA ARG A 439 2.39 -17.69 8.42
C ARG A 439 2.49 -16.17 8.28
N LEU A 440 1.68 -15.57 7.40
CA LEU A 440 1.66 -14.15 7.11
C LEU A 440 0.88 -13.34 8.15
N ASP A 441 -0.26 -13.85 8.62
CA ASP A 441 -1.06 -13.18 9.64
C ASP A 441 -0.42 -13.39 11.02
N ARG A 442 0.35 -12.38 11.46
CA ARG A 442 1.00 -12.34 12.77
C ARG A 442 0.25 -11.45 13.77
N SER A 443 -1.01 -11.14 13.51
CA SER A 443 -1.84 -10.33 14.41
C SER A 443 -1.90 -10.97 15.80
N GLU A 444 -1.71 -10.18 16.85
CA GLU A 444 -1.79 -10.66 18.24
C GLU A 444 -3.25 -10.75 18.72
N ILE A 445 -4.11 -9.94 18.11
CA ILE A 445 -5.54 -9.87 18.40
C ILE A 445 -6.29 -10.37 17.18
N MET A 446 -7.30 -11.21 17.41
CA MET A 446 -8.16 -11.71 16.34
C MET A 446 -8.84 -10.54 15.64
N ASN A 447 -8.59 -10.38 14.34
CA ASN A 447 -9.17 -9.30 13.57
C ASN A 447 -10.62 -9.62 13.21
N THR A 448 -11.56 -9.11 14.00
CA THR A 448 -12.97 -9.08 13.59
C THR A 448 -13.16 -7.89 12.65
N ALA A 449 -12.93 -8.08 11.35
CA ALA A 449 -13.09 -7.06 10.31
C ALA A 449 -14.56 -6.60 10.10
N SER A 450 -15.41 -6.69 11.13
CA SER A 450 -16.78 -6.19 11.12
C SER A 450 -16.80 -4.75 11.60
N LEU A 451 -17.65 -3.92 10.97
CA LEU A 451 -17.96 -2.56 11.44
C LEU A 451 -18.57 -2.54 12.86
N LYS A 452 -18.98 -3.69 13.37
CA LYS A 452 -19.53 -3.90 14.72
C LYS A 452 -18.50 -4.47 15.70
N SER A 453 -17.20 -4.27 15.48
CA SER A 453 -16.15 -4.60 16.46
C SER A 453 -16.17 -3.70 17.71
N TRP A 454 -17.07 -2.71 17.78
CA TRP A 454 -17.23 -1.81 18.90
C TRP A 454 -18.32 -2.31 19.85
N VAL A 455 -18.04 -2.26 21.16
CA VAL A 455 -19.00 -2.57 22.20
C VAL A 455 -19.54 -1.25 22.75
N ASP A 456 -20.79 -0.95 22.40
CA ASP A 456 -21.56 0.11 23.06
C ASP A 456 -21.97 -0.38 24.44
N LYS A 457 -21.28 0.10 25.48
CA LYS A 457 -21.51 -0.30 26.88
C LYS A 457 -22.73 0.36 27.50
N ASP A 458 -23.25 1.43 26.89
CA ASP A 458 -24.41 2.17 27.37
C ASP A 458 -25.71 1.65 26.73
N ARG A 459 -25.61 0.78 25.72
CA ARG A 459 -26.73 -0.08 25.31
C ARG A 459 -27.01 -1.07 26.42
N ASP A 460 -28.10 -0.85 27.16
CA ASP A 460 -28.67 -1.81 28.08
C ASP A 460 -28.72 -3.19 27.43
N SER A 461 -28.31 -4.22 28.19
CA SER A 461 -28.42 -5.64 27.83
C SER A 461 -29.87 -6.14 27.84
N ALA A 462 -30.82 -5.23 27.56
CA ALA A 462 -32.23 -5.52 27.43
C ALA A 462 -32.57 -5.85 25.98
N ARG A 463 -32.31 -7.11 25.60
CA ARG A 463 -33.19 -7.93 24.76
C ARG A 463 -32.73 -9.38 24.73
#